data_AF-A0A226D316-F1
#
_entry.id   AF-A0A226D316-F1
#
_cell.length_a   1.000
_cell.length_b   1.000
_cell.length_c   1.000
_cell.angle_alpha   90.00
_cell.angle_beta   90.00
_cell.angle_gamma   90.00
#
_symmetry.space_group_name_H-M   'P 1'
#
loop_
_entity.id
_entity.type
_entity.pdbx_description
1 polymer ?
#
loop_
_entity_poly.entity_id
_entity_poly.type
_entity_poly.pdbx_seq_one_letter_code
_entity_poly.pdbx_strand_id
1 'polypeptide(L)'
;MSRLDCKSLLVAIVIIFGFVNLMVNYSNSTNQHVNGKENVLLLSNLEENDILVENSAPLLDDSIVASGDLRVAQDDIILLDYIRRKYLQPPATTGDVVVSKKDVHFGKSFEQQEMYRFIFRLLGNKTNGFFVECGAHDGEFYSNTLSLEMQHGWTGLLVESDPNPLEGLRKRNRRSWISGACLSPFTYPVKVTMQHKTMTGWTHLSDSGSHLGKEKDYRAFEAQCFPLYSILSAINVKTVDYFSLDIEGAELSILKTIPWNDIVIKTFSIEAHNETVNDFRNT
;
A
#
# COMPACT_ATOMS: atom_id res chain seq x y z
N MET A 1 -25.26 -7.58 2.32
CA MET A 1 -24.83 -7.89 0.94
C MET A 1 -24.74 -6.58 0.16
N SER A 2 -23.61 -5.89 0.26
CA SER A 2 -23.31 -4.70 -0.53
C SER A 2 -22.67 -5.14 -1.84
N ARG A 3 -23.40 -4.94 -2.96
CA ARG A 3 -22.86 -5.11 -4.30
C ARG A 3 -21.76 -4.07 -4.52
N LEU A 4 -20.60 -4.50 -5.00
CA LEU A 4 -19.52 -3.64 -5.50
C LEU A 4 -20.10 -2.79 -6.66
N ASP A 5 -20.36 -1.51 -6.42
CA ASP A 5 -20.82 -0.59 -7.44
C ASP A 5 -19.60 -0.02 -8.19
N CYS A 6 -19.55 -0.29 -9.48
CA CYS A 6 -18.33 -0.26 -10.30
C CYS A 6 -18.19 1.10 -11.01
N LYS A 7 -17.35 1.98 -10.48
CA LYS A 7 -16.81 3.16 -11.21
C LYS A 7 -15.30 3.10 -11.45
N SER A 8 -14.64 2.04 -10.99
CA SER A 8 -13.20 1.81 -11.14
C SER A 8 -12.98 0.52 -11.92
N LEU A 9 -12.13 0.55 -12.94
CA LEU A 9 -11.71 -0.66 -13.67
C LEU A 9 -10.88 -1.53 -12.71
N LEU A 10 -11.53 -2.44 -11.97
CA LEU A 10 -10.85 -3.34 -11.06
C LEU A 10 -10.05 -4.38 -11.87
N VAL A 11 -8.74 -4.19 -11.96
CA VAL A 11 -7.81 -5.22 -12.44
C VAL A 11 -7.00 -5.71 -11.25
N ALA A 12 -7.32 -6.92 -10.79
CA ALA A 12 -6.54 -7.64 -9.79
C ALA A 12 -5.63 -8.64 -10.51
N ILE A 13 -4.31 -8.46 -10.37
CA ILE A 13 -3.32 -9.45 -10.79
C ILE A 13 -3.01 -10.30 -9.56
N VAL A 14 -3.37 -11.58 -9.62
CA VAL A 14 -3.04 -12.54 -8.57
C VAL A 14 -1.72 -13.22 -8.93
N ILE A 15 -0.67 -12.96 -8.16
CA ILE A 15 0.61 -13.67 -8.32
C ILE A 15 0.55 -14.92 -7.45
N ILE A 16 0.53 -16.10 -8.09
CA ILE A 16 0.69 -17.39 -7.41
C ILE A 16 2.16 -17.79 -7.59
N PHE A 17 2.91 -17.95 -6.50
CA PHE A 17 4.25 -18.53 -6.56
C PHE A 17 4.13 -20.03 -6.94
N GLY A 18 4.16 -20.29 -8.24
CA GLY A 18 4.01 -21.62 -8.85
C GLY A 18 3.16 -21.55 -10.11
N PHE A 19 3.83 -21.38 -11.27
CA PHE A 19 3.25 -21.27 -12.61
C PHE A 19 2.34 -20.04 -12.86
N VAL A 20 2.90 -19.06 -13.57
CA VAL A 20 2.14 -17.96 -14.18
C VAL A 20 1.16 -18.54 -15.21
N ASN A 21 -0.13 -18.60 -14.88
CA ASN A 21 -1.20 -18.77 -15.86
C ASN A 21 -2.09 -17.51 -15.84
N LEU A 22 -1.91 -16.68 -16.86
CA LEU A 22 -2.71 -15.48 -17.10
C LEU A 22 -4.09 -15.91 -17.65
N MET A 23 -5.16 -15.72 -16.87
CA MET A 23 -6.55 -15.81 -17.37
C MET A 23 -7.10 -14.39 -17.53
N VAL A 24 -7.19 -13.92 -18.77
CA VAL A 24 -7.91 -12.68 -19.12
C VAL A 24 -9.17 -13.08 -19.88
N ASN A 25 -10.34 -12.89 -19.26
CA ASN A 25 -11.62 -12.93 -19.96
C ASN A 25 -11.96 -11.52 -20.45
N TYR A 26 -11.89 -11.33 -21.77
CA TYR A 26 -12.39 -10.14 -22.46
C TYR A 26 -13.88 -10.33 -22.74
N SER A 27 -14.74 -9.40 -22.33
CA SER A 27 -16.09 -9.27 -22.88
C SER A 27 -16.26 -7.89 -23.48
N ASN A 28 -16.40 -7.86 -24.81
CA ASN A 28 -16.80 -6.67 -25.56
C ASN A 28 -18.33 -6.53 -25.47
N SER A 29 -18.82 -5.34 -25.13
CA SER A 29 -20.12 -4.90 -25.64
C SER A 29 -20.15 -3.39 -25.90
N THR A 30 -20.89 -3.07 -26.93
CA THR A 30 -20.94 -1.86 -27.76
C THR A 30 -21.69 -0.67 -27.14
N ASN A 31 -21.18 0.52 -27.45
CA ASN A 31 -21.85 1.83 -27.65
C ASN A 31 -23.33 1.97 -27.24
N GLN A 32 -23.61 2.95 -26.39
CA GLN A 32 -24.71 3.91 -26.62
C GLN A 32 -24.30 5.34 -26.22
N HIS A 33 -24.53 6.26 -27.15
CA HIS A 33 -24.52 7.71 -26.96
C HIS A 33 -25.60 8.14 -25.96
N VAL A 34 -25.24 9.00 -25.01
CA VAL A 34 -26.19 9.94 -24.42
C VAL A 34 -25.53 11.32 -24.34
N ASN A 35 -26.25 12.28 -24.91
CA ASN A 35 -25.94 13.70 -24.99
C ASN A 35 -26.47 14.37 -23.69
N GLY A 36 -25.67 15.21 -23.03
CA GLY A 36 -26.10 15.91 -21.82
C GLY A 36 -25.16 17.07 -21.47
N LYS A 37 -25.66 18.29 -21.68
CA LYS A 37 -24.97 19.57 -21.49
C LYS A 37 -24.69 19.90 -20.02
N GLU A 38 -23.54 20.55 -19.83
CA GLU A 38 -23.19 21.62 -18.88
C GLU A 38 -23.79 21.65 -17.47
N ASN A 39 -22.89 21.68 -16.48
CA ASN A 39 -22.84 22.76 -15.49
C ASN A 39 -21.41 22.90 -14.95
N VAL A 40 -20.75 23.98 -15.37
CA VAL A 40 -19.49 24.48 -14.81
C VAL A 40 -19.86 25.35 -13.62
N LEU A 41 -19.49 24.93 -12.41
CA LEU A 41 -19.47 25.80 -11.24
C LEU A 41 -18.02 26.01 -10.82
N LEU A 42 -17.53 27.20 -11.16
CA LEU A 42 -16.34 27.82 -10.61
C LEU A 42 -16.52 28.00 -9.11
N LEU A 43 -15.64 27.41 -8.32
CA LEU A 43 -15.31 27.90 -6.98
C LEU A 43 -13.85 28.33 -7.00
N SER A 44 -13.64 29.52 -7.55
CA SER A 44 -12.51 30.38 -7.21
C SER A 44 -12.79 31.05 -5.87
N ASN A 45 -11.74 31.16 -5.05
CA ASN A 45 -11.62 31.97 -3.81
C ASN A 45 -12.04 31.25 -2.52
N LEU A 46 -11.10 30.51 -1.94
CA LEU A 46 -10.88 30.59 -0.50
C LEU A 46 -9.42 31.02 -0.31
N GLU A 47 -9.29 32.28 0.10
CA GLU A 47 -8.04 32.97 0.38
C GLU A 47 -7.30 32.30 1.53
N GLU A 48 -5.97 32.35 1.42
CA GLU A 48 -5.01 32.24 2.51
C GLU A 48 -5.48 33.06 3.72
N ASN A 49 -5.81 32.39 4.81
CA ASN A 49 -5.73 32.93 6.17
C ASN A 49 -5.63 31.76 7.15
N ASP A 50 -4.38 31.45 7.50
CA ASP A 50 -3.93 31.12 8.86
C ASP A 50 -4.92 30.41 9.77
N ILE A 51 -4.79 29.08 9.82
CA ILE A 51 -4.88 28.41 11.11
C ILE A 51 -3.55 27.72 11.36
N LEU A 52 -2.64 28.47 11.96
CA LEU A 52 -1.59 27.94 12.82
C LEU A 52 -2.26 27.20 13.97
N VAL A 53 -2.72 25.97 13.75
CA VAL A 53 -2.95 25.03 14.86
C VAL A 53 -1.58 24.53 15.28
N GLU A 54 -0.90 25.32 16.09
CA GLU A 54 0.20 24.82 16.90
C GLU A 54 -0.32 23.67 17.79
N ASN A 55 0.08 22.44 17.46
CA ASN A 55 0.72 21.45 18.34
C ASN A 55 0.30 21.39 19.83
N SER A 56 -0.98 21.54 20.16
CA SER A 56 -1.46 21.55 21.54
C SER A 56 -2.50 20.48 21.87
N ALA A 57 -3.01 19.76 20.87
CA ALA A 57 -3.79 18.55 21.14
C ALA A 57 -2.85 17.46 21.68
N PRO A 58 -3.13 16.87 22.85
CA PRO A 58 -2.35 15.74 23.34
C PRO A 58 -2.46 14.60 22.32
N LEU A 59 -1.31 14.09 21.89
CA LEU A 59 -1.23 12.89 21.08
C LEU A 59 -1.90 11.74 21.82
N LEU A 60 -2.54 10.83 21.06
CA LEU A 60 -3.04 9.58 21.62
C LEU A 60 -1.94 8.84 22.36
N ASP A 61 -2.31 8.19 23.47
CA ASP A 61 -1.42 7.36 24.24
C ASP A 61 -1.11 6.06 23.48
N ASP A 62 0.17 5.71 23.37
CA ASP A 62 0.64 4.53 22.64
C ASP A 62 0.01 3.25 23.17
N SER A 63 -0.26 3.17 24.48
CA SER A 63 -0.91 2.01 25.10
C SER A 63 -2.36 1.83 24.64
N ILE A 64 -3.09 2.92 24.41
CA ILE A 64 -4.48 2.89 23.93
C ILE A 64 -4.52 2.48 22.45
N VAL A 65 -3.59 2.99 21.66
CA VAL A 65 -3.48 2.63 20.23
C VAL A 65 -3.04 1.16 20.08
N ALA A 66 -2.10 0.73 20.92
CA ALA A 66 -1.56 -0.62 20.89
C ALA A 66 -2.50 -1.69 21.47
N SER A 67 -3.38 -1.34 22.42
CA SER A 67 -4.31 -2.31 23.00
C SER A 67 -5.31 -2.84 21.97
N GLY A 68 -5.49 -2.10 20.88
CA GLY A 68 -6.50 -2.40 19.90
C GLY A 68 -7.91 -2.17 20.43
N ASP A 69 -8.10 -1.36 21.48
CA ASP A 69 -9.41 -0.94 21.99
C ASP A 69 -9.87 0.41 21.44
N LEU A 70 -8.97 1.15 20.79
CA LEU A 70 -9.31 2.42 20.16
C LEU A 70 -10.33 2.18 19.03
N ARG A 71 -11.57 2.63 19.24
CA ARG A 71 -12.70 2.53 18.28
C ARG A 71 -13.14 3.91 17.85
N VAL A 72 -12.27 4.59 17.09
CA VAL A 72 -12.59 5.87 16.44
C VAL A 72 -12.81 5.64 14.95
N ALA A 73 -13.39 6.64 14.26
CA ALA A 73 -13.51 6.60 12.81
C ALA A 73 -12.10 6.52 12.17
N GLN A 74 -12.00 5.85 11.01
CA GLN A 74 -10.71 5.67 10.34
C GLN A 74 -10.07 7.00 9.89
N ASP A 75 -10.88 8.05 9.70
CA ASP A 75 -10.50 9.41 9.34
C ASP A 75 -10.56 10.39 10.53
N ASP A 76 -10.61 9.89 11.77
CA ASP A 76 -10.58 10.71 12.98
C ASP A 76 -9.31 11.58 13.03
N ILE A 77 -9.47 12.90 13.18
CA ILE A 77 -8.37 13.86 13.05
C ILE A 77 -7.24 13.64 14.06
N ILE A 78 -7.56 13.14 15.26
CA ILE A 78 -6.56 12.87 16.31
C ILE A 78 -5.77 11.61 15.95
N LEU A 79 -6.46 10.57 15.45
CA LEU A 79 -5.80 9.37 14.92
C LEU A 79 -4.90 9.70 13.72
N LEU A 80 -5.38 10.52 12.77
CA LEU A 80 -4.61 10.89 11.58
C LEU A 80 -3.35 11.67 11.96
N ASP A 81 -3.45 12.62 12.90
CA ASP A 81 -2.29 13.38 13.41
C ASP A 81 -1.29 12.46 14.12
N TYR A 82 -1.78 11.52 14.94
CA TYR A 82 -0.95 10.51 15.59
C TYR A 82 -0.17 9.65 14.59
N ILE A 83 -0.85 9.11 13.57
CA ILE A 83 -0.21 8.30 12.50
C ILE A 83 0.84 9.15 11.76
N ARG A 84 0.47 10.37 11.37
CA ARG A 84 1.35 11.28 10.61
C ARG A 84 2.64 11.60 11.36
N ARG A 85 2.55 11.85 12.67
CA ARG A 85 3.72 12.25 13.46
C ARG A 85 4.60 11.08 13.89
N LYS A 86 4.02 9.92 14.19
CA LYS A 86 4.76 8.78 14.76
C LYS A 86 5.21 7.74 13.75
N TYR A 87 4.42 7.49 12.71
CA TYR A 87 4.63 6.34 11.83
C TYR A 87 4.98 6.71 10.39
N LEU A 88 4.81 7.96 10.00
CA LEU A 88 5.06 8.42 8.64
C LEU A 88 6.31 9.30 8.53
N GLN A 89 7.17 8.94 7.58
CA GLN A 89 8.28 9.78 7.12
C GLN A 89 7.92 10.42 5.78
N PRO A 90 8.09 11.74 5.62
CA PRO A 90 7.78 12.43 4.38
C PRO A 90 8.74 12.06 3.24
N PRO A 91 8.30 12.21 1.98
CA PRO A 91 9.14 12.06 0.79
C PRO A 91 10.41 12.91 0.85
N ALA A 92 11.48 12.41 0.25
CA ALA A 92 12.64 13.24 -0.06
C ALA A 92 12.25 14.37 -1.02
N THR A 93 12.65 15.60 -0.69
CA THR A 93 12.40 16.80 -1.51
C THR A 93 13.57 17.13 -2.45
N THR A 94 14.76 16.61 -2.16
CA THR A 94 15.99 16.87 -2.91
C THR A 94 16.89 15.63 -2.96
N GLY A 95 17.79 15.60 -3.94
CA GLY A 95 18.73 14.50 -4.13
C GLY A 95 18.13 13.33 -4.90
N ASP A 96 19.01 12.47 -5.41
CA ASP A 96 18.62 11.30 -6.18
C ASP A 96 18.24 10.12 -5.27
N VAL A 97 17.49 9.16 -5.83
CA VAL A 97 17.23 7.87 -5.17
C VAL A 97 18.54 7.09 -5.03
N VAL A 98 18.80 6.61 -3.81
CA VAL A 98 20.02 5.86 -3.46
C VAL A 98 19.81 4.37 -3.69
N VAL A 99 20.41 3.86 -4.76
CA VAL A 99 20.41 2.42 -5.11
C VAL A 99 21.76 1.79 -4.79
N SER A 100 21.71 0.61 -4.17
CA SER A 100 22.85 -0.24 -3.85
C SER A 100 23.24 -1.14 -5.02
N LYS A 101 22.37 -1.25 -6.04
CA LYS A 101 22.48 -2.17 -7.18
C LYS A 101 22.51 -3.64 -6.75
N LYS A 102 21.98 -3.94 -5.56
CA LYS A 102 21.84 -5.30 -5.03
C LYS A 102 20.54 -5.96 -5.47
N ASP A 103 19.55 -5.16 -5.88
CA ASP A 103 18.34 -5.71 -6.48
C ASP A 103 18.70 -6.55 -7.70
N VAL A 104 18.28 -7.81 -7.67
CA VAL A 104 18.50 -8.78 -8.74
C VAL A 104 17.80 -8.36 -10.04
N HIS A 105 16.83 -7.44 -9.97
CA HIS A 105 16.15 -6.85 -11.12
C HIS A 105 16.90 -5.66 -11.73
N PHE A 106 17.91 -5.12 -11.03
CA PHE A 106 18.69 -4.00 -11.52
C PHE A 106 19.71 -4.48 -12.57
N GLY A 107 19.32 -4.43 -13.84
CA GLY A 107 20.16 -4.80 -14.99
C GLY A 107 19.90 -6.19 -15.58
N LYS A 108 19.02 -7.00 -14.98
CA LYS A 108 18.51 -8.23 -15.63
C LYS A 108 17.27 -7.90 -16.44
N SER A 109 17.37 -8.12 -17.75
CA SER A 109 16.32 -7.86 -18.70
C SER A 109 15.26 -8.97 -18.66
N PHE A 110 14.00 -8.53 -18.73
CA PHE A 110 12.79 -9.28 -19.03
C PHE A 110 11.93 -9.79 -17.86
N GLU A 111 12.29 -10.84 -17.10
CA GLU A 111 11.26 -11.64 -16.39
C GLU A 111 10.71 -11.08 -15.06
N GLN A 112 11.45 -10.22 -14.35
CA GLN A 112 11.01 -9.70 -13.03
C GLN A 112 10.76 -8.18 -13.01
N GLN A 113 11.10 -7.51 -14.11
CA GLN A 113 10.62 -6.15 -14.41
C GLN A 113 9.20 -6.17 -15.01
N GLU A 114 8.58 -7.34 -15.16
CA GLU A 114 7.28 -7.46 -15.83
C GLU A 114 6.16 -6.78 -15.07
N MET A 115 6.15 -6.83 -13.74
CA MET A 115 5.05 -6.24 -12.98
C MET A 115 4.97 -4.73 -13.22
N TYR A 116 6.05 -3.99 -12.99
CA TYR A 116 6.04 -2.54 -13.22
C TYR A 116 5.71 -2.22 -14.70
N ARG A 117 6.27 -2.96 -15.67
CA ARG A 117 6.05 -2.71 -17.10
C ARG A 117 4.61 -3.00 -17.49
N PHE A 118 4.04 -4.06 -16.94
CA PHE A 118 2.65 -4.44 -17.15
C PHE A 118 1.74 -3.37 -16.58
N ILE A 119 1.92 -2.99 -15.31
CA ILE A 119 1.14 -1.93 -14.65
C ILE A 119 1.27 -0.61 -15.41
N PHE A 120 2.48 -0.23 -15.80
CA PHE A 120 2.71 0.99 -16.57
C PHE A 120 1.95 0.98 -17.90
N ARG A 121 2.02 -0.12 -18.67
CA ARG A 121 1.26 -0.26 -19.93
C ARG A 121 -0.24 -0.33 -19.72
N LEU A 122 -0.70 -1.07 -18.70
CA LEU A 122 -2.11 -1.22 -18.36
C LEU A 122 -2.74 0.14 -18.04
N LEU A 123 -1.98 1.02 -17.37
CA LEU A 123 -2.39 2.38 -17.06
C LEU A 123 -2.08 3.38 -18.19
N GLY A 124 -1.84 2.90 -19.41
CA GLY A 124 -1.65 3.76 -20.59
C GLY A 124 -0.36 4.56 -20.56
N ASN A 125 0.72 3.98 -20.04
CA ASN A 125 2.03 4.63 -19.86
C ASN A 125 1.94 5.90 -18.99
N LYS A 126 1.02 5.91 -18.01
CA LYS A 126 0.81 7.05 -17.12
C LYS A 126 2.10 7.45 -16.40
N THR A 127 2.42 8.73 -16.44
CA THR A 127 3.46 9.36 -15.61
C THR A 127 2.84 10.09 -14.43
N ASN A 128 3.66 10.40 -13.42
CA ASN A 128 3.23 11.13 -12.21
C ASN A 128 2.02 10.49 -11.53
N GLY A 129 2.00 9.15 -11.45
CA GLY A 129 0.99 8.42 -10.69
C GLY A 129 1.33 8.30 -9.21
N PHE A 130 0.35 7.85 -8.43
CA PHE A 130 0.51 7.54 -7.01
C PHE A 130 0.41 6.02 -6.77
N PHE A 131 1.43 5.42 -6.16
CA PHE A 131 1.39 4.01 -5.78
C PHE A 131 1.29 3.80 -4.27
N VAL A 132 0.82 2.62 -3.87
CA VAL A 132 1.05 2.04 -2.53
C VAL A 132 1.79 0.73 -2.74
N GLU A 133 2.87 0.50 -2.01
CA GLU A 133 3.57 -0.78 -1.93
C GLU A 133 3.63 -1.21 -0.47
N CYS A 134 2.93 -2.29 -0.15
CA CYS A 134 2.97 -2.91 1.18
C CYS A 134 3.77 -4.20 1.09
N GLY A 135 4.75 -4.34 1.98
CA GLY A 135 5.87 -5.29 1.81
C GLY A 135 7.06 -4.62 1.10
N ALA A 136 7.31 -3.33 1.38
CA ALA A 136 8.32 -2.56 0.65
C ALA A 136 9.78 -2.96 0.94
N HIS A 137 10.01 -3.81 1.95
CA HIS A 137 11.32 -4.32 2.35
C HIS A 137 12.35 -3.19 2.46
N ASP A 138 13.54 -3.34 1.88
CA ASP A 138 14.62 -2.36 1.93
C ASP A 138 14.46 -1.21 0.91
N GLY A 139 13.32 -1.15 0.23
CA GLY A 139 12.97 -0.16 -0.78
C GLY A 139 13.71 -0.29 -2.11
N GLU A 140 14.46 -1.36 -2.33
CA GLU A 140 15.12 -1.66 -3.59
C GLU A 140 14.92 -3.12 -4.02
N PHE A 141 15.25 -4.08 -3.16
CA PHE A 141 15.19 -5.50 -3.43
C PHE A 141 13.75 -5.94 -3.73
N TYR A 142 13.51 -6.49 -4.94
CA TYR A 142 12.18 -6.89 -5.41
C TYR A 142 11.10 -5.77 -5.42
N SER A 143 11.50 -4.49 -5.42
CA SER A 143 10.50 -3.41 -5.40
C SER A 143 9.72 -3.34 -6.71
N ASN A 144 8.39 -3.40 -6.59
CA ASN A 144 7.45 -3.25 -7.70
C ASN A 144 7.29 -1.79 -8.16
N THR A 145 7.71 -0.82 -7.35
CA THR A 145 7.43 0.60 -7.57
C THR A 145 8.67 1.46 -7.84
N LEU A 146 9.87 0.99 -7.48
CA LEU A 146 11.12 1.75 -7.64
C LEU A 146 11.31 2.26 -9.08
N SER A 147 11.03 1.42 -10.08
CA SER A 147 11.16 1.80 -11.49
C SER A 147 10.12 2.84 -11.92
N LEU A 148 8.88 2.78 -11.42
CA LEU A 148 7.85 3.79 -11.69
C LEU A 148 8.29 5.17 -11.16
N GLU A 149 8.86 5.18 -9.95
CA GLU A 149 9.36 6.40 -9.34
C GLU A 149 10.57 6.96 -10.07
N MET A 150 11.60 6.14 -10.33
CA MET A 150 12.85 6.61 -10.96
C MET A 150 12.66 7.03 -12.43
N GLN A 151 11.80 6.34 -13.18
CA GLN A 151 11.73 6.51 -14.64
C GLN A 151 10.50 7.30 -15.11
N HIS A 152 9.43 7.33 -14.31
CA HIS A 152 8.13 7.84 -14.77
C HIS A 152 7.54 8.94 -13.87
N GLY A 153 8.32 9.44 -12.91
CA GLY A 153 7.91 10.56 -12.05
C GLY A 153 6.86 10.20 -11.02
N TRP A 154 6.60 8.91 -10.79
CA TRP A 154 5.64 8.50 -9.78
C TRP A 154 6.14 8.82 -8.37
N THR A 155 5.20 8.98 -7.46
CA THR A 155 5.40 9.04 -6.00
C THR A 155 4.44 8.04 -5.35
N GLY A 156 4.48 7.88 -4.03
CA GLY A 156 3.61 6.92 -3.38
C GLY A 156 3.79 6.82 -1.88
N LEU A 157 3.34 5.68 -1.37
CA LEU A 157 3.49 5.23 0.01
C LEU A 157 4.15 3.84 0.00
N LEU A 158 5.25 3.71 0.74
CA LEU A 158 5.95 2.47 1.01
C LEU A 158 5.65 2.04 2.45
N VAL A 159 5.13 0.83 2.65
CA VAL A 159 4.75 0.31 3.96
C VAL A 159 5.66 -0.87 4.30
N GLU A 160 6.42 -0.73 5.38
CA GLU A 160 7.31 -1.76 5.92
C GLU A 160 7.37 -1.65 7.45
N SER A 161 6.98 -2.71 8.16
CA SER A 161 6.95 -2.75 9.62
C SER A 161 8.11 -3.50 10.24
N ASP A 162 8.80 -4.36 9.48
CA ASP A 162 9.99 -5.04 9.97
C ASP A 162 11.12 -4.02 10.17
N PRO A 163 11.60 -3.83 11.41
CA PRO A 163 12.63 -2.83 11.71
C PRO A 163 13.93 -3.06 10.94
N ASN A 164 14.25 -4.30 10.54
CA ASN A 164 15.48 -4.62 9.83
C ASN A 164 15.53 -4.02 8.41
N PRO A 165 14.66 -4.41 7.46
CA PRO A 165 14.65 -3.83 6.12
C PRO A 165 14.20 -2.36 6.13
N LEU A 166 13.34 -1.94 7.07
CA LEU A 166 12.89 -0.55 7.21
C LEU A 166 14.06 0.43 7.39
N GLU A 167 15.11 0.06 8.12
CA GLU A 167 16.30 0.91 8.26
C GLU A 167 16.98 1.16 6.91
N GLY A 168 17.06 0.13 6.06
CA GLY A 168 17.56 0.23 4.69
C GLY A 168 16.68 1.13 3.84
N LEU A 169 15.35 0.91 3.87
CA LEU A 169 14.36 1.69 3.14
C LEU A 169 14.45 3.19 3.45
N ARG A 170 14.59 3.57 4.72
CA ARG A 170 14.71 4.99 5.13
C ARG A 170 15.95 5.68 4.57
N LYS A 171 17.00 4.93 4.22
CA LYS A 171 18.26 5.44 3.64
C LYS A 171 18.23 5.54 2.12
N ARG A 172 17.17 5.07 1.46
CA ARG A 172 17.05 5.05 -0.02
C ARG A 172 16.76 6.42 -0.64
N ASN A 173 16.43 7.44 0.15
CA ASN A 173 16.05 8.77 -0.36
C ASN A 173 14.90 8.69 -1.39
N ARG A 174 13.89 7.82 -1.14
CA ARG A 174 12.70 7.69 -2.00
C ARG A 174 11.92 9.00 -1.97
N ARG A 175 11.31 9.38 -3.10
CA ARG A 175 10.38 10.52 -3.24
C ARG A 175 8.95 10.08 -2.91
N SER A 176 8.81 9.15 -1.96
CA SER A 176 7.57 8.52 -1.54
C SER A 176 7.51 8.54 -0.01
N TRP A 177 6.29 8.60 0.54
CA TRP A 177 6.08 8.46 1.97
C TRP A 177 6.54 7.07 2.42
N ILE A 178 7.08 6.98 3.64
CA ILE A 178 7.42 5.70 4.26
C ILE A 178 6.60 5.55 5.53
N SER A 179 5.83 4.47 5.63
CA SER A 179 5.19 4.04 6.86
C SER A 179 5.99 2.93 7.53
N GLY A 180 6.34 3.15 8.80
CA GLY A 180 6.95 2.13 9.66
C GLY A 180 5.93 1.22 10.36
N ALA A 181 4.66 1.30 9.98
CA ALA A 181 3.56 0.49 10.51
C ALA A 181 3.15 -0.60 9.52
N CYS A 182 2.42 -1.62 9.97
CA CYS A 182 1.74 -2.58 9.11
C CYS A 182 0.34 -2.11 8.72
N LEU A 183 -0.29 -2.79 7.77
CA LEU A 183 -1.71 -2.58 7.47
C LEU A 183 -2.57 -3.42 8.43
N SER A 184 -3.60 -2.80 8.99
CA SER A 184 -4.52 -3.48 9.92
C SER A 184 -5.53 -4.32 9.14
N PRO A 185 -5.75 -5.60 9.52
CA PRO A 185 -6.84 -6.41 8.99
C PRO A 185 -8.21 -5.99 9.55
N PHE A 186 -8.27 -4.94 10.37
CA PHE A 186 -9.48 -4.36 10.93
C PHE A 186 -9.62 -2.89 10.53
N THR A 187 -10.81 -2.33 10.72
CA THR A 187 -11.08 -0.90 10.52
C THR A 187 -10.61 -0.03 11.70
N TYR A 188 -9.71 -0.53 12.53
CA TYR A 188 -9.14 0.15 13.70
C TYR A 188 -7.67 -0.23 13.91
N PRO A 189 -6.88 0.56 14.66
CA PRO A 189 -5.49 0.24 14.98
C PRO A 189 -5.37 -1.01 15.85
N VAL A 190 -4.34 -1.82 15.61
CA VAL A 190 -4.07 -3.03 16.41
C VAL A 190 -2.57 -3.28 16.44
N LYS A 191 -2.06 -3.85 17.53
CA LYS A 191 -0.71 -4.38 17.59
C LYS A 191 -0.72 -5.88 17.32
N VAL A 192 0.18 -6.34 16.45
CA VAL A 192 0.30 -7.76 16.10
C VAL A 192 1.73 -8.23 16.27
N THR A 193 1.88 -9.50 16.64
CA THR A 193 3.17 -10.18 16.63
C THR A 193 3.45 -10.71 15.23
N MET A 194 4.55 -10.28 14.63
CA MET A 194 5.04 -10.76 13.33
C MET A 194 6.35 -11.51 13.51
N GLN A 195 6.73 -12.32 12.52
CA GLN A 195 8.00 -13.01 12.49
C GLN A 195 8.73 -12.71 11.18
N HIS A 196 10.01 -12.34 11.26
CA HIS A 196 10.86 -12.26 10.08
C HIS A 196 11.84 -13.43 10.00
N LYS A 197 12.24 -13.81 8.79
CA LYS A 197 13.35 -14.75 8.56
C LYS A 197 14.68 -13.99 8.55
N THR A 198 15.55 -14.32 9.51
CA THR A 198 16.82 -13.62 9.79
C THR A 198 17.78 -13.46 8.61
N MET A 199 17.73 -14.36 7.62
CA MET A 199 18.63 -14.32 6.46
C MET A 199 18.13 -13.47 5.29
N THR A 200 16.82 -13.22 5.21
CA THR A 200 16.19 -12.63 4.01
C THR A 200 15.32 -11.42 4.32
N GLY A 201 14.90 -11.23 5.58
CA GLY A 201 13.97 -10.16 5.97
C GLY A 201 12.53 -10.36 5.47
N TRP A 202 12.18 -11.57 5.02
CA TRP A 202 10.80 -11.92 4.67
C TRP A 202 9.98 -12.01 5.97
N THR A 203 8.84 -11.34 6.01
CA THR A 203 8.01 -11.17 7.22
C THR A 203 6.62 -11.75 7.00
N HIS A 204 6.13 -12.51 7.99
CA HIS A 204 4.79 -13.08 8.01
C HIS A 204 4.15 -12.91 9.40
N LEU A 205 2.84 -13.09 9.52
CA LEU A 205 2.18 -13.21 10.83
C LEU A 205 2.61 -14.51 11.52
N SER A 206 2.81 -14.48 12.84
CA SER A 206 3.35 -15.62 13.60
C SER A 206 2.48 -16.89 13.57
N ASP A 207 1.17 -16.72 13.41
CA ASP A 207 0.19 -17.81 13.45
C ASP A 207 -0.20 -18.33 12.05
N SER A 208 0.42 -17.83 10.97
CA SER A 208 0.03 -18.16 9.58
C SER A 208 0.44 -19.56 9.09
N GLY A 209 1.12 -20.37 9.90
CA GLY A 209 1.52 -21.75 9.53
C GLY A 209 2.50 -21.86 8.34
N SER A 210 2.89 -20.74 7.72
CA SER A 210 3.80 -20.65 6.57
C SER A 210 5.27 -20.67 7.00
N HIS A 211 5.71 -21.75 7.64
CA HIS A 211 7.13 -21.92 7.97
C HIS A 211 7.95 -22.32 6.75
N LEU A 212 8.41 -21.35 5.95
CA LEU A 212 9.45 -21.55 4.94
C LEU A 212 10.86 -21.62 5.60
N GLY A 213 11.06 -22.53 6.56
CA GLY A 213 12.34 -22.69 7.26
C GLY A 213 12.27 -23.45 8.57
N LYS A 214 13.41 -23.59 9.25
CA LYS A 214 13.44 -24.11 10.63
C LYS A 214 13.04 -22.98 11.57
N GLU A 215 12.27 -23.28 12.61
CA GLU A 215 11.74 -22.33 13.62
C GLU A 215 12.82 -21.39 14.22
N LYS A 216 14.08 -21.85 14.27
CA LYS A 216 15.24 -21.10 14.77
C LYS A 216 15.69 -19.93 13.87
N ASP A 217 15.22 -19.88 12.63
CA ASP A 217 15.62 -18.85 11.65
C ASP A 217 14.73 -17.60 11.74
N TYR A 218 13.68 -17.64 12.56
CA TYR A 218 12.71 -16.56 12.70
C TYR A 218 12.87 -15.78 14.00
N ARG A 219 12.70 -14.46 13.95
CA ARG A 219 12.61 -13.61 15.14
C ARG A 219 11.27 -12.90 15.16
N ALA A 220 10.61 -12.98 16.31
CA ALA A 220 9.37 -12.27 16.55
C ALA A 220 9.62 -10.79 16.83
N PHE A 221 8.74 -9.93 16.33
CA PHE A 221 8.69 -8.51 16.68
C PHE A 221 7.23 -8.05 16.73
N GLU A 222 7.01 -6.97 17.47
CA GLU A 222 5.68 -6.37 17.59
C GLU A 222 5.54 -5.24 16.58
N ALA A 223 4.51 -5.32 15.74
CA ALA A 223 4.20 -4.31 14.73
C ALA A 223 2.89 -3.60 15.09
N GLN A 224 2.92 -2.26 15.11
CA GLN A 224 1.69 -1.49 15.15
C GLN A 224 1.10 -1.44 13.74
N CYS A 225 -0.17 -1.81 13.59
CA CYS A 225 -0.89 -1.72 12.34
C CYS A 225 -1.97 -0.62 12.37
N PHE A 226 -2.21 -0.01 11.22
CA PHE A 226 -3.31 0.93 11.00
C PHE A 226 -4.10 0.55 9.74
N PRO A 227 -5.40 0.85 9.68
CA PRO A 227 -6.15 0.68 8.43
C PRO A 227 -5.52 1.49 7.30
N LEU A 228 -5.48 0.92 6.08
CA LEU A 228 -4.89 1.59 4.91
C LEU A 228 -5.50 2.99 4.69
N TYR A 229 -6.82 3.09 4.85
CA TYR A 229 -7.54 4.34 4.68
C TYR A 229 -7.12 5.42 5.69
N SER A 230 -6.83 5.04 6.95
CA SER A 230 -6.29 5.97 7.95
C SER A 230 -4.92 6.50 7.54
N ILE A 231 -4.02 5.62 7.05
CA ILE A 231 -2.68 6.04 6.62
C ILE A 231 -2.76 6.99 5.43
N LEU A 232 -3.58 6.68 4.42
CA LEU A 232 -3.75 7.51 3.24
C LEU A 232 -4.43 8.84 3.55
N SER A 233 -5.43 8.84 4.45
CA SER A 233 -6.09 10.06 4.94
C SER A 233 -5.11 10.95 5.70
N ALA A 234 -4.19 10.38 6.49
CA ALA A 234 -3.16 11.13 7.22
C ALA A 234 -2.19 11.87 6.29
N ILE A 235 -2.09 11.47 5.01
CA ILE A 235 -1.31 12.14 3.97
C ILE A 235 -2.16 12.80 2.88
N ASN A 236 -3.47 12.94 3.11
CA ASN A 236 -4.44 13.55 2.20
C ASN A 236 -4.53 12.89 0.81
N VAL A 237 -4.38 11.56 0.74
CA VAL A 237 -4.49 10.79 -0.50
C VAL A 237 -5.84 10.08 -0.58
N LYS A 238 -6.59 10.34 -1.65
CA LYS A 238 -7.89 9.68 -1.95
C LYS A 238 -7.87 8.83 -3.22
N THR A 239 -6.79 8.86 -3.98
CA THR A 239 -6.67 8.11 -5.23
C THR A 239 -5.30 7.46 -5.31
N VAL A 240 -5.31 6.14 -5.52
CA VAL A 240 -4.13 5.31 -5.73
C VAL A 240 -4.23 4.72 -7.13
N ASP A 241 -3.23 4.98 -7.96
CA ASP A 241 -3.17 4.42 -9.32
C ASP A 241 -2.75 2.95 -9.31
N TYR A 242 -1.85 2.57 -8.41
CA TYR A 242 -1.36 1.19 -8.28
C TYR A 242 -1.16 0.80 -6.82
N PHE A 243 -1.78 -0.29 -6.39
CA PHE A 243 -1.56 -0.89 -5.07
C PHE A 243 -0.93 -2.28 -5.22
N SER A 244 0.35 -2.38 -4.85
CA SER A 244 1.07 -3.64 -4.66
C SER A 244 0.88 -4.10 -3.22
N LEU A 245 0.19 -5.23 -3.05
CA LEU A 245 -0.12 -5.83 -1.75
C LEU A 245 0.48 -7.23 -1.68
N ASP A 246 1.61 -7.32 -0.99
CA ASP A 246 2.44 -8.52 -0.87
C ASP A 246 2.89 -8.61 0.60
N ILE A 247 2.03 -9.21 1.44
CA ILE A 247 2.21 -9.27 2.91
C ILE A 247 1.99 -10.68 3.45
N GLU A 248 2.08 -11.66 2.56
CA GLU A 248 2.19 -13.07 2.82
C GLU A 248 1.08 -13.64 3.74
N GLY A 249 -0.18 -13.40 3.34
CA GLY A 249 -1.35 -14.14 3.82
C GLY A 249 -2.45 -13.31 4.49
N ALA A 250 -2.29 -12.00 4.62
CA ALA A 250 -3.30 -11.11 5.22
C ALA A 250 -4.08 -10.25 4.21
N GLU A 251 -3.85 -10.45 2.90
CA GLU A 251 -4.27 -9.55 1.83
C GLU A 251 -5.79 -9.34 1.79
N LEU A 252 -6.55 -10.44 1.81
CA LEU A 252 -8.02 -10.38 1.77
C LEU A 252 -8.60 -9.64 2.97
N SER A 253 -8.01 -9.82 4.15
CA SER A 253 -8.45 -9.15 5.37
C SER A 253 -8.19 -7.64 5.28
N ILE A 254 -7.05 -7.21 4.72
CA ILE A 254 -6.79 -5.79 4.45
C ILE A 254 -7.83 -5.23 3.48
N LEU A 255 -8.08 -5.91 2.36
CA LEU A 255 -9.00 -5.42 1.31
C LEU A 255 -10.43 -5.23 1.82
N LYS A 256 -10.88 -6.06 2.78
CA LYS A 256 -12.19 -5.95 3.43
C LYS A 256 -12.35 -4.69 4.30
N THR A 257 -11.25 -4.04 4.70
CA THR A 257 -11.29 -2.83 5.53
C THR A 257 -11.47 -1.54 4.73
N ILE A 258 -11.27 -1.59 3.40
CA ILE A 258 -11.20 -0.41 2.54
C ILE A 258 -12.62 0.18 2.35
N PRO A 259 -12.84 1.46 2.72
CA PRO A 259 -14.11 2.14 2.46
C PRO A 259 -14.15 2.62 1.00
N TRP A 260 -14.62 1.76 0.09
CA TRP A 260 -14.61 1.98 -1.36
C TRP A 260 -15.35 3.25 -1.85
N ASN A 261 -16.20 3.86 -1.01
CA ASN A 261 -16.86 5.12 -1.33
C ASN A 261 -15.94 6.34 -1.11
N ASP A 262 -14.93 6.21 -0.26
CA ASP A 262 -14.10 7.32 0.21
C ASP A 262 -12.70 7.32 -0.43
N ILE A 263 -12.27 6.16 -0.96
CA ILE A 263 -11.00 6.00 -1.64
C ILE A 263 -11.13 5.23 -2.95
N VAL A 264 -10.41 5.71 -3.97
CA VAL A 264 -10.34 5.08 -5.28
C VAL A 264 -8.98 4.42 -5.45
N ILE A 265 -8.97 3.12 -5.72
CA ILE A 265 -7.77 2.38 -6.12
C ILE A 265 -8.03 1.82 -7.52
N LYS A 266 -7.17 2.13 -8.48
CA LYS A 266 -7.39 1.79 -9.90
C LYS A 266 -6.92 0.39 -10.24
N THR A 267 -5.74 0.01 -9.76
CA THR A 267 -5.11 -1.27 -10.13
C THR A 267 -4.48 -1.93 -8.92
N PHE A 268 -4.58 -3.25 -8.85
CA PHE A 268 -4.02 -4.06 -7.78
C PHE A 268 -3.08 -5.13 -8.33
N SER A 269 -1.96 -5.34 -7.63
CA SER A 269 -1.21 -6.59 -7.67
C SER A 269 -1.28 -7.18 -6.28
N ILE A 270 -1.81 -8.40 -6.15
CA ILE A 270 -2.07 -9.06 -4.88
C ILE A 270 -1.37 -10.41 -4.90
N GLU A 271 -0.54 -10.67 -3.89
CA GLU A 271 -0.05 -12.03 -3.65
C GLU A 271 -1.20 -12.91 -3.15
N ALA A 272 -1.35 -14.11 -3.70
CA ALA A 272 -2.28 -15.08 -3.11
C ALA A 272 -1.64 -16.46 -2.99
N HIS A 273 -1.74 -17.03 -1.80
CA HIS A 273 -1.46 -18.45 -1.59
C HIS A 273 -2.66 -19.31 -2.03
N ASN A 274 -2.40 -20.55 -2.45
CA ASN A 274 -3.38 -21.45 -3.09
C ASN A 274 -4.70 -21.64 -2.30
N GLU A 275 -4.68 -21.51 -0.97
CA GLU A 275 -5.87 -21.63 -0.12
C GLU A 275 -6.80 -20.40 -0.23
N THR A 276 -6.23 -19.22 -0.45
CA THR A 276 -6.92 -17.92 -0.52
C THR A 276 -7.65 -17.67 -1.84
N VAL A 277 -7.27 -18.36 -2.93
CA VAL A 277 -7.82 -18.14 -4.28
C VAL A 277 -9.33 -18.42 -4.35
N ASN A 278 -9.81 -19.38 -3.55
CA ASN A 278 -11.24 -19.70 -3.49
C ASN A 278 -12.05 -18.61 -2.77
N ASP A 279 -11.44 -17.90 -1.82
CA ASP A 279 -12.13 -16.86 -1.05
C ASP A 279 -12.30 -15.58 -1.86
N PHE A 280 -11.30 -15.21 -2.69
CA PHE A 280 -11.42 -14.09 -3.62
C PHE A 280 -12.54 -14.26 -4.65
N ARG A 281 -12.90 -15.51 -5.01
CA ARG A 281 -13.95 -15.81 -5.99
C ARG A 281 -15.38 -15.69 -5.41
N ASN A 282 -15.52 -15.69 -4.09
CA ASN A 282 -16.81 -15.74 -3.39
C ASN A 282 -17.23 -14.40 -2.76
N THR A 283 -16.40 -13.37 -2.87
CA THR A 283 -16.67 -11.97 -2.44
C THR A 283 -17.04 -11.07 -3.61
#